data_AF-A2E8J4-F1
#
_entry.id   AF-A2E8J4-F1
#
_cell.length_a   1.000
_cell.length_b   1.000
_cell.length_c   1.000
_cell.angle_alpha   90.00
_cell.angle_beta   90.00
_cell.angle_gamma   90.00
#
_symmetry.space_group_name_H-M   'P 1'
#
loop_
_entity.id
_entity.type
_entity.pdbx_description
1 polymer ?
#
loop_
_entity_poly.entity_id
_entity_poly.type
_entity_poly.pdbx_seq_one_letter_code
_entity_poly.pdbx_strand_id
1 'polypeptide(L)'
;MSFSRSEEYQDAYIKELDARLAALENNEFFLPTPPKTSKSSARRPRKQNKDSAERDLKAVSAPTSARRNRVRRHNQFTQQDIQKFLNCAYEKKPLWNLEPEQYEQVLSILKQQKKDAVAKKRFVDSMESQEAIEYVNNHYKNAIKEEGEQEIDSEFQGKMDTYYESLKKFDDETKDLEEKFLIKKRKAKDLIVESQKDDLLDLQEYWSSPAKQRLYNRASNQLVNLRKRQIDEVNLNNLAEAARLQKHISRLEREESRTNSEAWQLDYNQALDKLQQKHKRELETFEFQSNIQFTSLKQKRETLRRRFLYRKANLEHKKEQDKATSLFGASATKRIQRNISASTSLKKTEKILDRALDNVYKDISSIRLKPIVFKVPK
;
A
#
# COMPACT_ATOMS: atom_id res chain seq x y z
N MET A 1 8.65 43.92 23.81
CA MET A 1 7.77 42.90 24.41
C MET A 1 6.85 42.33 23.33
N SER A 2 7.28 41.33 22.57
CA SER A 2 6.51 40.80 21.43
C SER A 2 6.85 39.33 21.12
N PHE A 3 6.93 38.48 22.14
CA PHE A 3 7.12 37.03 22.00
C PHE A 3 5.88 36.19 22.38
N SER A 4 4.78 36.83 22.80
CA SER A 4 3.63 36.11 23.39
C SER A 4 2.69 35.44 22.38
N ARG A 5 2.83 35.69 21.06
CA ARG A 5 1.89 35.13 20.08
C ARG A 5 2.26 33.72 19.59
N SER A 6 3.52 33.29 19.66
CA SER A 6 3.88 31.96 19.14
C SER A 6 3.48 30.81 20.07
N GLU A 7 3.42 31.07 21.37
CA GLU A 7 3.00 30.05 22.36
C GLU A 7 1.49 29.77 22.26
N GLU A 8 0.67 30.80 22.04
CA GLU A 8 -0.79 30.62 21.83
C GLU A 8 -1.11 29.74 20.62
N TYR A 9 -0.30 29.81 19.54
CA TYR A 9 -0.49 28.95 18.36
C TYR A 9 -0.06 27.49 18.61
N GLN A 10 0.94 27.26 19.46
CA GLN A 10 1.36 25.90 19.80
C GLN A 10 0.33 25.22 20.70
N ASP A 11 -0.21 25.93 21.68
CA ASP A 11 -1.24 25.40 22.57
C ASP A 11 -2.56 25.12 21.85
N ALA A 12 -2.95 25.97 20.89
CA ALA A 12 -4.12 25.73 20.06
C ALA A 12 -3.96 24.48 19.18
N TYR A 13 -2.76 24.26 18.63
CA TYR A 13 -2.46 23.11 17.79
C TYR A 13 -2.43 21.79 18.59
N ILE A 14 -1.90 21.81 19.81
CA ILE A 14 -1.91 20.65 20.72
C ILE A 14 -3.34 20.28 21.10
N LYS A 15 -4.18 21.28 21.45
CA LYS A 15 -5.61 21.03 21.76
C LYS A 15 -6.39 20.45 20.58
N GLU A 16 -6.11 20.86 19.35
CA GLU A 16 -6.76 20.29 18.16
C GLU A 16 -6.35 18.83 17.92
N LEU A 17 -5.07 18.50 18.16
CA LEU A 17 -4.56 17.13 18.06
C LEU A 17 -5.19 16.20 19.11
N ASP A 18 -5.32 16.67 20.35
CA ASP A 18 -5.95 15.90 21.43
C ASP A 18 -7.44 15.66 21.16
N ALA A 19 -8.16 16.65 20.62
CA ALA A 19 -9.55 16.50 20.21
C ALA A 19 -9.73 15.47 19.07
N ARG A 20 -8.79 15.41 18.11
CA ARG A 20 -8.79 14.39 17.05
C ARG A 20 -8.43 13.00 17.58
N LEU A 21 -7.58 12.90 18.60
CA LEU A 21 -7.25 11.63 19.24
C LEU A 21 -8.44 11.08 20.04
N ALA A 22 -9.14 11.92 20.80
CA ALA A 22 -10.36 11.53 21.52
C ALA A 22 -11.50 11.07 20.58
N ALA A 23 -11.62 11.69 19.39
CA ALA A 23 -12.58 11.25 18.38
C ALA A 23 -12.27 9.86 17.78
N LEU A 24 -11.00 9.43 17.83
CA LEU A 24 -10.56 8.11 17.37
C LEU A 24 -10.68 7.02 18.44
N GLU A 25 -10.69 7.39 19.73
CA GLU A 25 -10.86 6.44 20.85
C GLU A 25 -12.30 5.88 20.95
N ASN A 26 -13.30 6.63 20.48
CA ASN A 26 -14.69 6.16 20.42
C ASN A 26 -14.96 5.16 19.28
N ASN A 27 -13.95 4.86 18.46
CA ASN A 27 -14.03 3.82 17.44
C ASN A 27 -13.37 2.55 18.02
N GLU A 28 -14.11 1.87 18.91
CA GLU A 28 -13.68 0.68 19.66
C GLU A 28 -13.03 -0.38 18.75
N PHE A 29 -11.71 -0.31 18.65
CA PHE A 29 -10.91 -1.30 17.96
C PHE A 29 -10.45 -2.33 18.99
N PHE A 30 -11.21 -3.42 19.06
CA PHE A 30 -10.97 -4.64 19.84
C PHE A 30 -9.47 -4.89 20.13
N LEU A 31 -9.04 -4.61 21.36
CA LEU A 31 -7.77 -5.11 21.88
C LEU A 31 -7.95 -6.62 22.14
N PRO A 32 -7.13 -7.50 21.52
CA PRO A 32 -7.28 -8.93 21.72
C PRO A 32 -6.78 -9.31 23.12
N THR A 33 -7.67 -9.84 23.95
CA THR A 33 -7.32 -10.55 25.19
C THR A 33 -6.32 -11.68 24.90
N PRO A 34 -5.39 -11.98 25.83
CA PRO A 34 -4.33 -12.97 25.63
C PRO A 34 -4.87 -14.39 25.38
N PRO A 35 -4.23 -15.19 24.50
CA PRO A 35 -4.70 -16.52 24.15
C PRO A 35 -4.54 -17.50 25.33
N LYS A 36 -5.65 -18.14 25.70
CA LYS A 36 -5.65 -19.31 26.60
C LYS A 36 -4.79 -20.42 25.97
N THR A 37 -3.85 -20.95 26.73
CA THR A 37 -2.93 -22.02 26.33
C THR A 37 -3.71 -23.29 25.95
N SER A 38 -3.71 -23.65 24.66
CA SER A 38 -4.32 -24.86 24.13
C SER A 38 -3.47 -26.09 24.45
N LYS A 39 -4.05 -27.07 25.15
CA LYS A 39 -3.54 -28.44 25.23
C LYS A 39 -3.90 -29.21 23.96
N SER A 40 -2.97 -30.06 23.51
CA SER A 40 -3.23 -31.34 22.81
C SER A 40 -3.90 -31.28 21.41
N SER A 41 -3.09 -31.38 20.35
CA SER A 41 -3.53 -31.78 19.00
C SER A 41 -3.21 -33.26 18.76
N ALA A 42 -4.27 -34.06 18.62
CA ALA A 42 -4.23 -35.46 18.25
C ALA A 42 -4.28 -35.65 16.73
N ARG A 43 -3.59 -36.70 16.28
CA ARG A 43 -3.52 -37.23 14.90
C ARG A 43 -4.87 -37.67 14.32
N ARG A 44 -4.92 -37.62 12.97
CA ARG A 44 -5.64 -38.46 11.96
C ARG A 44 -6.73 -37.72 11.15
N PRO A 45 -7.15 -38.24 9.97
CA PRO A 45 -6.35 -38.79 8.87
C PRO A 45 -6.80 -38.27 7.48
N ARG A 46 -5.97 -38.60 6.50
CA ARG A 46 -6.16 -38.61 5.04
C ARG A 46 -7.51 -39.24 4.62
N LYS A 47 -8.29 -38.55 3.77
CA LYS A 47 -9.38 -39.14 2.96
C LYS A 47 -9.18 -38.81 1.48
N GLN A 48 -9.27 -39.86 0.68
CA GLN A 48 -9.29 -39.89 -0.78
C GLN A 48 -10.70 -39.61 -1.32
N ASN A 49 -10.73 -39.11 -2.55
CA ASN A 49 -11.70 -39.27 -3.65
C ASN A 49 -13.21 -39.34 -3.34
N LYS A 50 -13.99 -38.51 -4.04
CA LYS A 50 -14.96 -39.00 -5.04
C LYS A 50 -15.56 -37.86 -5.86
N ASP A 51 -15.71 -38.17 -7.14
CA ASP A 51 -16.45 -37.46 -8.17
C ASP A 51 -17.88 -37.12 -7.74
N SER A 52 -18.40 -36.00 -8.23
CA SER A 52 -19.81 -35.87 -8.66
C SER A 52 -19.95 -34.64 -9.54
N ALA A 53 -20.49 -34.89 -10.73
CA ALA A 53 -20.96 -33.90 -11.69
C ALA A 53 -22.32 -33.34 -11.26
N GLU A 54 -22.54 -32.05 -11.46
CA GLU A 54 -23.85 -31.39 -11.62
C GLU A 54 -23.56 -29.98 -12.17
N ARG A 55 -23.64 -29.76 -13.48
CA ARG A 55 -24.80 -29.15 -14.17
C ARG A 55 -25.62 -28.23 -13.25
N ASP A 56 -25.43 -26.93 -13.40
CA ASP A 56 -26.51 -25.98 -13.19
C ASP A 56 -26.39 -24.80 -14.16
N LEU A 57 -27.12 -24.92 -15.27
CA LEU A 57 -27.43 -23.85 -16.20
C LEU A 57 -28.56 -23.02 -15.58
N LYS A 58 -28.25 -21.90 -14.93
CA LYS A 58 -29.24 -20.87 -14.63
C LYS A 58 -29.12 -19.75 -15.65
N ALA A 59 -29.95 -19.88 -16.67
CA ALA A 59 -30.40 -18.78 -17.51
C ALA A 59 -31.12 -17.76 -16.64
N VAL A 60 -30.53 -16.57 -16.48
CA VAL A 60 -31.24 -15.38 -16.04
C VAL A 60 -31.61 -14.60 -17.30
N SER A 61 -32.86 -14.75 -17.67
CA SER A 61 -33.57 -13.92 -18.62
C SER A 61 -33.99 -12.59 -17.98
N ALA A 62 -34.10 -11.58 -18.85
CA ALA A 62 -34.80 -10.29 -18.72
C ALA A 62 -33.98 -9.06 -18.28
N PRO A 63 -34.35 -7.82 -18.69
CA PRO A 63 -35.21 -7.41 -19.82
C PRO A 63 -34.67 -6.21 -20.67
N THR A 64 -35.34 -5.99 -21.80
CA THR A 64 -35.61 -4.67 -22.45
C THR A 64 -34.41 -3.79 -22.82
N SER A 65 -33.93 -3.76 -24.07
CA SER A 65 -34.62 -3.22 -25.25
C SER A 65 -35.26 -1.85 -25.00
N ALA A 66 -34.44 -0.84 -24.71
CA ALA A 66 -34.82 0.56 -24.78
C ALA A 66 -33.97 1.27 -25.84
N ARG A 67 -34.47 1.22 -27.08
CA ARG A 67 -34.70 2.40 -27.93
C ARG A 67 -33.52 3.39 -28.02
N ARG A 68 -32.53 3.07 -28.86
CA ARG A 68 -31.78 4.08 -29.62
C ARG A 68 -32.07 3.89 -31.10
N ASN A 69 -33.27 4.32 -31.51
CA ASN A 69 -33.48 4.80 -32.88
C ASN A 69 -32.64 6.06 -33.05
N ARG A 70 -31.35 5.88 -33.27
CA ARG A 70 -30.47 6.95 -33.75
C ARG A 70 -30.95 7.22 -35.16
N VAL A 71 -31.56 8.37 -35.34
CA VAL A 71 -31.93 8.94 -36.63
C VAL A 71 -30.68 8.92 -37.50
N ARG A 72 -30.51 7.88 -38.33
CA ARG A 72 -29.63 7.92 -39.51
C ARG A 72 -30.29 8.94 -40.43
N ARG A 73 -29.92 10.20 -40.25
CA ARG A 73 -30.06 11.19 -41.32
C ARG A 73 -29.16 10.66 -42.43
N HIS A 74 -29.76 9.94 -43.37
CA HIS A 74 -29.13 9.64 -44.64
C HIS A 74 -28.97 11.00 -45.29
N ASN A 75 -27.80 11.63 -45.12
CA ASN A 75 -27.41 12.78 -45.92
C ASN A 75 -27.43 12.23 -47.35
N GLN A 76 -28.50 12.50 -48.07
CA GLN A 76 -28.65 12.07 -49.44
C GLN A 76 -27.53 12.75 -50.21
N PHE A 77 -26.55 11.95 -50.59
CA PHE A 77 -25.41 12.41 -51.35
C PHE A 77 -25.94 12.94 -52.69
N THR A 78 -25.95 14.27 -52.83
CA THR A 78 -26.58 14.94 -53.96
C THR A 78 -25.82 14.58 -55.23
N GLN A 79 -26.54 14.29 -56.33
CA GLN A 79 -25.89 13.97 -57.62
C GLN A 79 -24.90 15.05 -58.08
N GLN A 80 -25.14 16.30 -57.71
CA GLN A 80 -24.23 17.43 -57.99
C GLN A 80 -22.89 17.28 -57.27
N ASP A 81 -22.87 16.73 -56.05
CA ASP A 81 -21.63 16.56 -55.30
C ASP A 81 -20.82 15.38 -55.84
N ILE A 82 -21.49 14.29 -56.24
CA ILE A 82 -20.86 13.18 -56.97
C ILE A 82 -20.15 13.70 -58.23
N GLN A 83 -20.81 14.58 -59.00
CA GLN A 83 -20.20 15.16 -60.20
C GLN A 83 -19.00 16.04 -59.90
N LYS A 84 -19.03 16.84 -58.81
CA LYS A 84 -17.85 17.60 -58.37
C LYS A 84 -16.69 16.67 -58.04
N PHE A 85 -16.94 15.58 -57.31
CA PHE A 85 -15.89 14.62 -56.96
C PHE A 85 -15.36 13.82 -58.15
N LEU A 86 -16.21 13.51 -59.13
CA LEU A 86 -15.79 12.94 -60.41
C LEU A 86 -14.84 13.90 -61.14
N ASN A 87 -15.20 15.18 -61.26
CA ASN A 87 -14.35 16.17 -61.90
C ASN A 87 -13.02 16.36 -61.15
N CYS A 88 -13.05 16.42 -59.82
CA CYS A 88 -11.83 16.45 -59.01
C CYS A 88 -10.96 15.21 -59.21
N ALA A 89 -11.56 14.02 -59.38
CA ALA A 89 -10.82 12.78 -59.63
C ALA A 89 -10.12 12.80 -61.01
N TYR A 90 -10.79 13.28 -62.05
CA TYR A 90 -10.18 13.45 -63.39
C TYR A 90 -9.09 14.52 -63.38
N GLU A 91 -9.28 15.62 -62.64
CA GLU A 91 -8.29 16.69 -62.49
C GLU A 91 -7.18 16.38 -61.47
N LYS A 92 -7.23 15.21 -60.81
CA LYS A 92 -6.31 14.77 -59.73
C LYS A 92 -6.20 15.79 -58.59
N LYS A 93 -7.28 16.52 -58.31
CA LYS A 93 -7.39 17.45 -57.18
C LYS A 93 -7.72 16.69 -55.89
N PRO A 94 -7.18 17.12 -54.73
CA PRO A 94 -7.42 16.47 -53.45
C PRO A 94 -8.91 16.34 -53.13
N LEU A 95 -9.32 15.13 -52.77
CA LEU A 95 -10.68 14.78 -52.37
C LEU A 95 -10.81 14.99 -50.85
N TRP A 96 -11.26 16.17 -50.44
CA TRP A 96 -11.40 16.53 -49.03
C TRP A 96 -12.66 15.93 -48.41
N ASN A 97 -12.52 15.31 -47.23
CA ASN A 97 -13.60 14.93 -46.32
C ASN A 97 -14.73 14.03 -46.90
N LEU A 98 -14.42 13.12 -47.82
CA LEU A 98 -15.40 12.10 -48.21
C LEU A 98 -15.46 10.98 -47.17
N GLU A 99 -16.68 10.54 -46.84
CA GLU A 99 -16.89 9.32 -46.07
C GLU A 99 -16.57 8.06 -46.90
N PRO A 100 -16.21 6.93 -46.26
CA PRO A 100 -15.91 5.68 -46.95
C PRO A 100 -17.01 5.24 -47.92
N GLU A 101 -18.27 5.41 -47.53
CA GLU A 101 -19.45 5.09 -48.36
C GLU A 101 -19.53 5.93 -49.64
N GLN A 102 -19.04 7.18 -49.59
CA GLN A 102 -19.06 8.11 -50.72
C GLN A 102 -17.95 7.78 -51.73
N TYR A 103 -16.78 7.35 -51.26
CA TYR A 103 -15.71 6.83 -52.12
C TYR A 103 -16.16 5.62 -52.94
N GLU A 104 -16.93 4.70 -52.34
CA GLU A 104 -17.45 3.52 -53.03
C GLU A 104 -18.43 3.88 -54.15
N GLN A 105 -19.27 4.89 -53.93
CA GLN A 105 -20.21 5.40 -54.94
C GLN A 105 -19.48 6.05 -56.13
N VAL A 106 -18.50 6.91 -55.87
CA VAL A 106 -17.67 7.54 -56.92
C VAL A 106 -16.89 6.48 -57.71
N LEU A 107 -16.31 5.49 -57.02
CA LEU A 107 -15.62 4.36 -57.66
C LEU A 107 -16.55 3.52 -58.52
N SER A 108 -17.80 3.28 -58.09
CA SER A 108 -18.79 2.53 -58.85
C SER A 108 -19.12 3.23 -60.18
N ILE A 109 -19.33 4.56 -60.13
CA ILE A 109 -19.65 5.36 -61.31
C ILE A 109 -18.47 5.42 -62.28
N LEU A 110 -17.25 5.67 -61.81
CA LEU A 110 -16.05 5.65 -62.65
C LEU A 110 -15.82 4.29 -63.32
N LYS A 111 -16.06 3.18 -62.59
CA LYS A 111 -15.98 1.83 -63.16
C LYS A 111 -17.02 1.60 -64.25
N GLN A 112 -18.23 2.14 -64.09
CA GLN A 112 -19.28 2.05 -65.10
C GLN A 112 -18.93 2.90 -66.33
N GLN A 113 -18.45 4.14 -66.14
CA GLN A 113 -17.99 5.02 -67.22
C GLN A 113 -16.86 4.37 -68.03
N LYS A 114 -15.89 3.74 -67.36
CA LYS A 114 -14.84 2.96 -68.01
C LYS A 114 -15.41 1.82 -68.86
N LYS A 115 -16.34 1.01 -68.33
CA LYS A 115 -16.98 -0.08 -69.08
C LYS A 115 -17.71 0.43 -70.33
N ASP A 116 -18.44 1.52 -70.18
CA ASP A 116 -19.19 2.14 -71.28
C ASP A 116 -18.24 2.70 -72.37
N ALA A 117 -17.11 3.30 -72.00
CA ALA A 117 -16.09 3.78 -72.92
C ALA A 117 -15.42 2.64 -73.71
N VAL A 118 -15.09 1.52 -73.04
CA VAL A 118 -14.56 0.31 -73.68
C VAL A 118 -15.57 -0.28 -74.67
N ALA A 119 -16.84 -0.39 -74.29
CA ALA A 119 -17.90 -0.90 -75.17
C ALA A 119 -18.06 -0.05 -76.44
N LYS A 120 -17.86 1.28 -76.32
CA LYS A 120 -17.89 2.24 -77.44
C LYS A 120 -16.55 2.34 -78.20
N LYS A 121 -15.55 1.52 -77.87
CA LYS A 121 -14.19 1.54 -78.44
C LYS A 121 -13.44 2.88 -78.26
N ARG A 122 -13.77 3.65 -77.23
CA ARG A 122 -13.07 4.89 -76.86
C ARG A 122 -11.99 4.60 -75.82
N PHE A 123 -10.81 4.24 -76.30
CA PHE A 123 -9.73 3.79 -75.42
C PHE A 123 -9.10 4.92 -74.61
N VAL A 124 -9.03 6.14 -75.14
CA VAL A 124 -8.47 7.31 -74.43
C VAL A 124 -9.32 7.63 -73.19
N ASP A 125 -10.64 7.81 -73.36
CA ASP A 125 -11.59 8.04 -72.25
C ASP A 125 -11.53 6.91 -71.21
N SER A 126 -11.32 5.66 -71.66
CA SER A 126 -11.15 4.51 -70.76
C SER A 126 -9.84 4.56 -69.97
N MET A 127 -8.76 5.11 -70.54
CA MET A 127 -7.49 5.29 -69.84
C MET A 127 -7.61 6.40 -68.79
N GLU A 128 -8.19 7.53 -69.14
CA GLU A 128 -8.44 8.63 -68.18
C GLU A 128 -9.32 8.17 -67.02
N SER A 129 -10.37 7.40 -67.31
CA SER A 129 -11.23 6.81 -66.28
C SER A 129 -10.48 5.79 -65.41
N GLN A 130 -9.51 5.05 -65.96
CA GLN A 130 -8.66 4.16 -65.19
C GLN A 130 -7.74 4.93 -64.24
N GLU A 131 -7.12 6.02 -64.70
CA GLU A 131 -6.28 6.87 -63.85
C GLU A 131 -7.08 7.50 -62.71
N ALA A 132 -8.29 7.99 -63.00
CA ALA A 132 -9.20 8.51 -61.97
C ALA A 132 -9.59 7.43 -60.94
N ILE A 133 -9.87 6.19 -61.39
CA ILE A 133 -10.15 5.05 -60.49
C ILE A 133 -8.95 4.76 -59.58
N GLU A 134 -7.73 4.80 -60.11
CA GLU A 134 -6.51 4.57 -59.32
C GLU A 134 -6.28 5.67 -58.29
N TYR A 135 -6.46 6.93 -58.68
CA TYR A 135 -6.37 8.08 -57.79
C TYR A 135 -7.38 8.00 -56.63
N VAL A 136 -8.66 7.77 -56.94
CA VAL A 136 -9.74 7.65 -55.94
C VAL A 136 -9.52 6.44 -55.05
N ASN A 137 -9.07 5.29 -55.59
CA ASN A 137 -8.73 4.12 -54.77
C ASN A 137 -7.58 4.39 -53.80
N ASN A 138 -6.56 5.14 -54.22
CA ASN A 138 -5.44 5.49 -53.35
C ASN A 138 -5.88 6.44 -52.24
N HIS A 139 -6.69 7.46 -52.55
CA HIS A 139 -7.29 8.35 -51.55
C HIS A 139 -8.20 7.59 -50.59
N TYR A 140 -9.04 6.68 -51.08
CA TYR A 140 -9.90 5.83 -50.25
C TYR A 140 -9.10 4.96 -49.29
N LYS A 141 -8.03 4.31 -49.77
CA LYS A 141 -7.11 3.53 -48.91
C LYS A 141 -6.46 4.39 -47.85
N ASN A 142 -6.07 5.61 -48.18
CA ASN A 142 -5.44 6.53 -47.21
C ASN A 142 -6.46 7.00 -46.16
N ALA A 143 -7.69 7.35 -46.56
CA ALA A 143 -8.75 7.74 -45.66
C ALA A 143 -9.10 6.63 -44.64
N ILE A 144 -9.23 5.37 -45.10
CA ILE A 144 -9.46 4.23 -44.21
C ILE A 144 -8.29 4.02 -43.23
N LYS A 145 -7.04 4.18 -43.71
CA LYS A 145 -5.86 4.06 -42.84
C LYS A 145 -5.86 5.14 -41.77
N GLU A 146 -6.15 6.37 -42.14
CA GLU A 146 -6.20 7.50 -41.22
C GLU A 146 -7.31 7.33 -40.17
N GLU A 147 -8.51 6.92 -40.58
CA GLU A 147 -9.62 6.62 -39.66
C GLU A 147 -9.24 5.49 -38.68
N GLY A 148 -8.61 4.42 -39.18
CA GLY A 148 -8.12 3.34 -38.34
C GLY A 148 -7.01 3.77 -37.37
N GLU A 149 -6.07 4.61 -37.80
CA GLU A 149 -5.03 5.17 -36.94
C GLU A 149 -5.62 6.07 -35.85
N GLN A 150 -6.62 6.90 -36.18
CA GLN A 150 -7.33 7.73 -35.21
C GLN A 150 -8.09 6.88 -34.18
N GLU A 151 -8.75 5.79 -34.59
CA GLU A 151 -9.44 4.88 -33.68
C GLU A 151 -8.44 4.20 -32.71
N ILE A 152 -7.31 3.71 -33.23
CA ILE A 152 -6.23 3.14 -32.42
C ILE A 152 -5.68 4.16 -31.41
N ASP A 153 -5.43 5.39 -31.85
CA ASP A 153 -4.93 6.45 -30.97
C ASP A 153 -5.95 6.85 -29.88
N SER A 154 -7.23 6.93 -30.23
CA SER A 154 -8.32 7.19 -29.28
C SER A 154 -8.47 6.07 -28.23
N GLU A 155 -8.47 4.81 -28.67
CA GLU A 155 -8.51 3.67 -27.75
C GLU A 155 -7.29 3.62 -26.82
N PHE A 156 -6.10 3.87 -27.38
CA PHE A 156 -4.87 3.91 -26.62
C PHE A 156 -4.93 5.01 -25.56
N GLN A 157 -5.43 6.20 -25.92
CA GLN A 157 -5.57 7.30 -24.99
C GLN A 157 -6.48 6.93 -23.82
N GLY A 158 -7.66 6.34 -24.09
CA GLY A 158 -8.56 5.88 -23.01
C GLY A 158 -7.92 4.82 -22.10
N LYS A 159 -7.13 3.89 -22.67
CA LYS A 159 -6.35 2.90 -21.88
C LYS A 159 -5.25 3.56 -21.05
N MET A 160 -4.65 4.64 -21.54
CA MET A 160 -3.63 5.40 -20.82
C MET A 160 -4.22 6.26 -19.69
N ASP A 161 -5.36 6.91 -19.91
CA ASP A 161 -6.02 7.72 -18.89
C ASP A 161 -6.42 6.84 -17.70
N THR A 162 -7.05 5.70 -17.96
CA THR A 162 -7.39 4.71 -16.92
C THR A 162 -6.16 4.16 -16.19
N TYR A 163 -5.02 4.01 -16.90
CA TYR A 163 -3.75 3.63 -16.29
C TYR A 163 -3.24 4.70 -15.32
N TYR A 164 -3.24 5.98 -15.73
CA TYR A 164 -2.76 7.09 -14.90
C TYR A 164 -3.65 7.30 -13.67
N GLU A 165 -4.96 7.18 -13.81
CA GLU A 165 -5.88 7.21 -12.68
C GLU A 165 -5.60 6.08 -11.68
N SER A 166 -5.39 4.86 -12.18
CA SER A 166 -5.06 3.72 -11.32
C SER A 166 -3.70 3.88 -10.64
N LEU A 167 -2.71 4.46 -11.32
CA LEU A 167 -1.39 4.72 -10.77
C LEU A 167 -1.47 5.81 -9.68
N LYS A 168 -2.26 6.86 -9.90
CA LYS A 168 -2.49 7.91 -8.92
C LYS A 168 -3.12 7.35 -7.64
N LYS A 169 -4.19 6.57 -7.77
CA LYS A 169 -4.82 5.89 -6.62
C LYS A 169 -3.82 5.02 -5.86
N PHE A 170 -2.99 4.26 -6.58
CA PHE A 170 -1.94 3.45 -5.97
C PHE A 170 -0.90 4.28 -5.19
N ASP A 171 -0.48 5.43 -5.73
CA ASP A 171 0.48 6.31 -5.07
C ASP A 171 -0.14 6.98 -3.83
N ASP A 172 -1.40 7.40 -3.90
CA ASP A 172 -2.14 7.97 -2.76
C ASP A 172 -2.33 6.93 -1.65
N GLU A 173 -2.77 5.70 -1.99
CA GLU A 173 -2.85 4.59 -1.04
C GLU A 173 -1.49 4.25 -0.38
N THR A 174 -0.39 4.39 -1.14
CA THR A 174 0.96 4.15 -0.59
C THR A 174 1.27 5.18 0.49
N LYS A 175 0.98 6.46 0.24
CA LYS A 175 1.19 7.54 1.21
C LYS A 175 0.34 7.33 2.46
N ASP A 176 -0.93 6.99 2.29
CA ASP A 176 -1.85 6.71 3.41
C ASP A 176 -1.34 5.57 4.29
N LEU A 177 -0.81 4.50 3.67
CA LEU A 177 -0.24 3.37 4.41
C LEU A 177 1.03 3.75 5.17
N GLU A 178 1.90 4.57 4.56
CA GLU A 178 3.10 5.07 5.22
C GLU A 178 2.76 5.97 6.40
N GLU A 179 1.81 6.89 6.23
CA GLU A 179 1.34 7.79 7.30
C GLU A 179 0.71 7.01 8.45
N LYS A 180 -0.21 6.08 8.17
CA LYS A 180 -0.82 5.21 9.19
C LYS A 180 0.24 4.40 9.94
N PHE A 181 1.26 3.90 9.23
CA PHE A 181 2.37 3.20 9.86
C PHE A 181 3.16 4.11 10.81
N LEU A 182 3.47 5.34 10.41
CA LEU A 182 4.19 6.31 11.24
C LEU A 182 3.40 6.72 12.48
N ILE A 183 2.09 6.96 12.35
CA ILE A 183 1.21 7.25 13.49
C ILE A 183 1.21 6.07 14.46
N LYS A 184 1.07 4.85 13.95
CA LYS A 184 1.10 3.63 14.78
C LYS A 184 2.45 3.45 15.49
N LYS A 185 3.56 3.70 14.79
CA LYS A 185 4.92 3.66 15.36
C LYS A 185 5.07 4.67 16.49
N ARG A 186 4.56 5.90 16.32
CA ARG A 186 4.60 6.95 17.34
C ARG A 186 3.81 6.54 18.59
N LYS A 187 2.54 6.16 18.42
CA LYS A 187 1.70 5.71 19.55
C LYS A 187 2.33 4.55 20.32
N ALA A 188 2.88 3.56 19.62
CA ALA A 188 3.55 2.44 20.27
C ALA A 188 4.83 2.86 21.01
N LYS A 189 5.59 3.83 20.49
CA LYS A 189 6.75 4.40 21.18
C LYS A 189 6.33 5.15 22.44
N ASP A 190 5.27 5.95 22.36
CA ASP A 190 4.77 6.72 23.50
C ASP A 190 4.30 5.80 24.63
N LEU A 191 3.61 4.70 24.31
CA LEU A 191 3.24 3.67 25.28
C LEU A 191 4.44 3.01 25.97
N ILE A 192 5.52 2.74 25.22
CA ILE A 192 6.77 2.21 25.82
C ILE A 192 7.35 3.25 26.79
N VAL A 193 7.41 4.51 26.39
CA VAL A 193 7.95 5.59 27.24
C VAL A 193 7.10 5.78 28.49
N GLU A 194 5.78 5.70 28.38
CA GLU A 194 4.87 5.79 29.53
C GLU A 194 5.08 4.61 30.50
N SER A 195 5.10 3.38 30.00
CA SER A 195 5.44 2.21 30.81
C SER A 195 6.82 2.31 31.48
N GLN A 196 7.81 2.94 30.82
CA GLN A 196 9.14 3.16 31.38
C GLN A 196 9.14 4.22 32.50
N LYS A 197 8.21 5.17 32.47
CA LYS A 197 8.03 6.12 33.59
C LYS A 197 7.43 5.41 34.80
N ASP A 198 6.45 4.54 34.57
CA ASP A 198 5.85 3.73 35.64
C ASP A 198 6.89 2.81 36.29
N ASP A 199 7.72 2.13 35.48
CA ASP A 199 8.84 1.30 35.97
C ASP A 199 9.81 2.10 36.90
N LEU A 200 10.02 3.40 36.62
CA LEU A 200 10.87 4.28 37.45
C LEU A 200 10.18 4.67 38.76
N LEU A 201 8.87 4.95 38.72
CA LEU A 201 8.08 5.25 39.91
C LEU A 201 8.02 4.03 40.84
N ASP A 202 7.78 2.85 40.28
CA ASP A 202 7.77 1.57 41.01
C ASP A 202 9.13 1.30 41.67
N LEU A 203 10.23 1.57 40.96
CA LEU A 203 11.58 1.45 41.52
C LEU A 203 11.74 2.41 42.71
N GLN A 204 11.33 3.67 42.57
CA GLN A 204 11.41 4.65 43.64
C GLN A 204 10.54 4.26 44.84
N GLU A 205 9.32 3.81 44.63
CA GLU A 205 8.41 3.34 45.68
C GLU A 205 9.00 2.13 46.42
N TYR A 206 9.53 1.16 45.68
CA TYR A 206 10.16 -0.02 46.25
C TYR A 206 11.36 0.33 47.13
N TRP A 207 12.24 1.22 46.67
CA TRP A 207 13.44 1.63 47.42
C TRP A 207 13.15 2.58 48.58
N SER A 208 12.05 3.35 48.51
CA SER A 208 11.54 4.16 49.63
C SER A 208 10.69 3.36 50.61
N SER A 209 10.34 2.10 50.31
CA SER A 209 9.53 1.27 51.19
C SER A 209 10.21 1.02 52.55
N PRO A 210 9.43 0.94 53.65
CA PRO A 210 9.97 0.66 54.98
C PRO A 210 10.70 -0.69 55.05
N ALA A 211 10.28 -1.67 54.25
CA ALA A 211 10.93 -2.98 54.19
C ALA A 211 12.37 -2.86 53.65
N LYS A 212 12.59 -2.07 52.60
CA LYS A 212 13.92 -1.80 52.08
C LYS A 212 14.75 -0.94 53.03
N GLN A 213 14.19 0.12 53.59
CA GLN A 213 14.89 0.95 54.56
C GLN A 213 15.37 0.15 55.79
N ARG A 214 14.55 -0.77 56.30
CA ARG A 214 14.92 -1.64 57.43
C ARG A 214 16.13 -2.55 57.13
N LEU A 215 16.31 -2.95 55.88
CA LEU A 215 17.45 -3.81 55.49
C LEU A 215 18.78 -3.08 55.69
N TYR A 216 18.83 -1.80 55.35
CA TYR A 216 20.03 -0.96 55.46
C TYR A 216 20.15 -0.30 56.83
N ASN A 217 19.05 -0.06 57.56
CA ASN A 217 19.08 0.53 58.91
C ASN A 217 19.35 -0.49 60.03
N ARG A 218 19.80 -1.71 59.69
CA ARG A 218 20.06 -2.76 60.69
C ARG A 218 21.38 -2.46 61.43
N ALA A 219 21.29 -2.31 62.74
CA ALA A 219 22.46 -2.19 63.62
C ALA A 219 23.37 -3.42 63.54
N SER A 220 24.70 -3.21 63.59
CA SER A 220 25.64 -4.32 63.68
C SER A 220 25.49 -5.10 64.99
N ASN A 221 25.95 -6.35 65.00
CA ASN A 221 25.97 -7.16 66.22
C ASN A 221 26.83 -6.50 67.33
N GLN A 222 27.90 -5.79 66.95
CA GLN A 222 28.75 -5.07 67.89
C GLN A 222 27.97 -3.94 68.57
N LEU A 223 27.23 -3.13 67.79
CA LEU A 223 26.41 -2.04 68.32
C LEU A 223 25.29 -2.58 69.24
N VAL A 224 24.65 -3.67 68.84
CA VAL A 224 23.65 -4.37 69.67
C VAL A 224 24.25 -4.85 70.99
N ASN A 225 25.44 -5.45 70.97
CA ASN A 225 26.13 -5.94 72.16
C ASN A 225 26.57 -4.80 73.09
N LEU A 226 27.07 -3.68 72.53
CA LEU A 226 27.44 -2.51 73.31
C LEU A 226 26.23 -1.86 73.99
N ARG A 227 25.10 -1.75 73.29
CA ARG A 227 23.84 -1.27 73.89
C ARG A 227 23.38 -2.19 75.02
N LYS A 228 23.47 -3.51 74.85
CA LYS A 228 23.17 -4.47 75.91
C LYS A 228 24.09 -4.29 77.13
N ARG A 229 25.41 -4.25 76.90
CA ARG A 229 26.40 -4.04 77.96
C ARG A 229 26.19 -2.72 78.69
N GLN A 230 25.83 -1.65 77.98
CA GLN A 230 25.52 -0.37 78.59
C GLN A 230 24.34 -0.49 79.56
N ILE A 231 23.26 -1.18 79.16
CA ILE A 231 22.11 -1.45 80.04
C ILE A 231 22.56 -2.23 81.28
N ASP A 232 23.41 -3.25 81.09
CA ASP A 232 23.94 -4.04 82.20
C ASP A 232 24.77 -3.19 83.18
N GLU A 233 25.66 -2.31 82.71
CA GLU A 233 26.45 -1.39 83.56
C GLU A 233 25.58 -0.37 84.31
N VAL A 234 24.49 0.11 83.68
CA VAL A 234 23.51 0.99 84.35
C VAL A 234 22.81 0.24 85.47
N ASN A 235 22.39 -1.01 85.25
CA ASN A 235 21.76 -1.85 86.27
C ASN A 235 22.70 -2.15 87.45
N LEU A 236 24.02 -2.21 87.20
CA LEU A 236 25.06 -2.38 88.22
C LEU A 236 25.47 -1.07 88.92
N ASN A 237 24.85 0.08 88.59
CA ASN A 237 25.20 1.42 89.07
C ASN A 237 26.62 1.91 88.71
N ASN A 238 27.26 1.33 87.68
CA ASN A 238 28.57 1.77 87.21
C ASN A 238 28.44 2.86 86.14
N LEU A 239 28.08 4.07 86.59
CA LEU A 239 27.72 5.18 85.68
C LEU A 239 28.91 5.72 84.86
N ALA A 240 30.13 5.61 85.37
CA ALA A 240 31.33 6.09 84.67
C ALA A 240 31.61 5.26 83.41
N GLU A 241 31.51 3.93 83.50
CA GLU A 241 31.69 3.04 82.35
C GLU A 241 30.51 3.13 81.39
N ALA A 242 29.27 3.22 81.90
CA ALA A 242 28.09 3.45 81.08
C ALA A 242 28.20 4.73 80.23
N ALA A 243 28.74 5.81 80.78
CA ALA A 243 28.99 7.06 80.04
C ALA A 243 30.07 6.91 78.96
N ARG A 244 31.10 6.09 79.19
CA ARG A 244 32.12 5.76 78.18
C ARG A 244 31.53 4.91 77.05
N LEU A 245 30.74 3.89 77.41
CA LEU A 245 30.02 3.04 76.45
C LEU A 245 29.04 3.87 75.61
N GLN A 246 28.29 4.81 76.20
CA GLN A 246 27.40 5.70 75.47
C GLN A 246 28.14 6.52 74.40
N LYS A 247 29.29 7.11 74.75
CA LYS A 247 30.11 7.85 73.77
C LYS A 247 30.57 6.96 72.62
N HIS A 248 30.94 5.72 72.94
CA HIS A 248 31.38 4.75 71.94
C HIS A 248 30.22 4.29 71.02
N ILE A 249 29.06 3.99 71.60
CA ILE A 249 27.81 3.66 70.89
C ILE A 249 27.44 4.79 69.93
N SER A 250 27.38 6.04 70.41
CA SER A 250 27.02 7.17 69.56
C SER A 250 28.03 7.43 68.44
N ARG A 251 29.31 7.09 68.63
CA ARG A 251 30.31 7.16 67.56
C ARG A 251 30.05 6.07 66.51
N LEU A 252 29.90 4.81 66.93
CA LEU A 252 29.65 3.69 66.04
C LEU A 252 28.31 3.82 65.30
N GLU A 253 27.26 4.34 65.94
CA GLU A 253 25.97 4.62 65.29
C GLU A 253 26.11 5.59 64.13
N ARG A 254 26.92 6.65 64.29
CA ARG A 254 27.17 7.62 63.21
C ARG A 254 27.97 7.00 62.07
N GLU A 255 28.98 6.19 62.40
CA GLU A 255 29.81 5.49 61.41
C GLU A 255 28.95 4.48 60.62
N GLU A 256 28.20 3.60 61.30
CA GLU A 256 27.30 2.63 60.67
C GLU A 256 26.19 3.29 59.86
N SER A 257 25.57 4.37 60.39
CA SER A 257 24.53 5.10 59.66
C SER A 257 25.09 5.69 58.37
N ARG A 258 26.32 6.19 58.37
CA ARG A 258 26.97 6.72 57.17
C ARG A 258 27.26 5.61 56.17
N THR A 259 27.92 4.52 56.60
CA THR A 259 28.26 3.40 55.69
C THR A 259 27.02 2.76 55.10
N ASN A 260 25.95 2.62 55.90
CA ASN A 260 24.70 2.04 55.43
C ASN A 260 23.98 2.96 54.44
N SER A 261 24.03 4.28 54.65
CA SER A 261 23.51 5.26 53.69
C SER A 261 24.28 5.22 52.37
N GLU A 262 25.62 5.14 52.42
CA GLU A 262 26.47 5.03 51.23
C GLU A 262 26.18 3.73 50.46
N ALA A 263 26.06 2.59 51.17
CA ALA A 263 25.69 1.31 50.56
C ALA A 263 24.29 1.34 49.92
N TRP A 264 23.30 1.93 50.60
CA TRP A 264 21.94 2.09 50.07
C TRP A 264 21.93 2.91 48.77
N GLN A 265 22.65 4.04 48.75
CA GLN A 265 22.76 4.88 47.55
C GLN A 265 23.44 4.14 46.39
N LEU A 266 24.53 3.42 46.68
CA LEU A 266 25.26 2.64 45.69
C LEU A 266 24.37 1.56 45.06
N ASP A 267 23.68 0.78 45.88
CA ASP A 267 22.80 -0.29 45.39
C ASP A 267 21.59 0.26 44.62
N TYR A 268 21.02 1.39 45.07
CA TYR A 268 19.97 2.10 44.35
C TYR A 268 20.44 2.56 42.97
N ASN A 269 21.61 3.20 42.88
CA ASN A 269 22.19 3.65 41.62
C ASN A 269 22.45 2.47 40.67
N GLN A 270 22.96 1.35 41.18
CA GLN A 270 23.13 0.14 40.37
C GLN A 270 21.81 -0.43 39.85
N ALA A 271 20.75 -0.40 40.66
CA ALA A 271 19.42 -0.85 40.24
C ALA A 271 18.85 0.08 39.17
N LEU A 272 19.00 1.40 39.34
CA LEU A 272 18.61 2.42 38.38
C LEU A 272 19.34 2.26 37.05
N ASP A 273 20.67 2.09 37.08
CA ASP A 273 21.49 1.88 35.88
C ASP A 273 21.04 0.64 35.10
N LYS A 274 20.76 -0.48 35.79
CA LYS A 274 20.25 -1.70 35.16
C LYS A 274 18.89 -1.47 34.51
N LEU A 275 18.00 -0.72 35.17
CA LEU A 275 16.69 -0.38 34.65
C LEU A 275 16.79 0.52 33.40
N GLN A 276 17.62 1.56 33.45
CA GLN A 276 17.87 2.43 32.31
C GLN A 276 18.49 1.68 31.12
N GLN A 277 19.41 0.75 31.38
CA GLN A 277 19.95 -0.13 30.33
C GLN A 277 18.87 -1.01 29.70
N LYS A 278 17.93 -1.55 30.50
CA LYS A 278 16.78 -2.30 30.00
C LYS A 278 15.91 -1.41 29.11
N HIS A 279 15.55 -0.20 29.57
CA HIS A 279 14.73 0.76 28.82
C HIS A 279 15.36 1.12 27.47
N LYS A 280 16.68 1.38 27.47
CA LYS A 280 17.43 1.67 26.25
C LYS A 280 17.39 0.52 25.25
N ARG A 281 17.67 -0.72 25.70
CA ARG A 281 17.64 -1.91 24.84
C ARG A 281 16.25 -2.17 24.27
N GLU A 282 15.21 -1.93 25.05
CA GLU A 282 13.82 -2.07 24.61
C GLU A 282 13.49 -1.07 23.49
N LEU A 283 13.83 0.20 23.66
CA LEU A 283 13.64 1.23 22.63
C LEU A 283 14.45 0.93 21.37
N GLU A 284 15.72 0.55 21.51
CA GLU A 284 16.58 0.16 20.37
C GLU A 284 15.97 -1.03 19.60
N THR A 285 15.51 -2.05 20.32
CA THR A 285 14.87 -3.24 19.72
C THR A 285 13.58 -2.86 19.00
N PHE A 286 12.75 -2.01 19.61
CA PHE A 286 11.51 -1.52 19.02
C PHE A 286 11.77 -0.71 17.75
N GLU A 287 12.75 0.21 17.77
CA GLU A 287 13.11 1.04 16.63
C GLU A 287 13.66 0.18 15.49
N PHE A 288 14.52 -0.78 15.79
CA PHE A 288 15.04 -1.74 14.82
C PHE A 288 13.92 -2.55 14.16
N GLN A 289 13.02 -3.13 14.94
CA GLN A 289 11.88 -3.90 14.42
C GLN A 289 10.94 -3.03 13.57
N SER A 290 10.64 -1.81 14.04
CA SER A 290 9.80 -0.85 13.30
C SER A 290 10.43 -0.46 11.97
N ASN A 291 11.75 -0.28 11.94
CA ASN A 291 12.47 0.05 10.70
C ASN A 291 12.43 -1.13 9.72
N ILE A 292 12.60 -2.37 10.17
CA ILE A 292 12.44 -3.57 9.33
C ILE A 292 11.04 -3.65 8.72
N GLN A 293 10.00 -3.39 9.52
CA GLN A 293 8.63 -3.43 9.02
C GLN A 293 8.38 -2.34 7.98
N PHE A 294 8.91 -1.13 8.21
CA PHE A 294 8.79 -0.02 7.27
C PHE A 294 9.52 -0.29 5.96
N THR A 295 10.76 -0.81 6.00
CA THR A 295 11.50 -1.17 4.79
C THR A 295 10.80 -2.30 4.04
N SER A 296 10.25 -3.29 4.74
CA SER A 296 9.44 -4.35 4.12
C SER A 296 8.19 -3.80 3.43
N LEU A 297 7.49 -2.84 4.03
CA LEU A 297 6.35 -2.15 3.42
C LEU A 297 6.79 -1.45 2.12
N LYS A 298 7.88 -0.69 2.17
CA LYS A 298 8.43 0.01 0.99
C LYS A 298 8.80 -0.94 -0.13
N GLN A 299 9.54 -2.00 0.16
CA GLN A 299 9.93 -3.02 -0.82
C GLN A 299 8.70 -3.67 -1.48
N LYS A 300 7.66 -3.98 -0.71
CA LYS A 300 6.40 -4.51 -1.25
C LYS A 300 5.72 -3.51 -2.19
N ARG A 301 5.61 -2.24 -1.79
CA ARG A 301 5.02 -1.20 -2.65
C ARG A 301 5.86 -0.96 -3.91
N GLU A 302 7.18 -0.99 -3.80
CA GLU A 302 8.09 -0.89 -4.96
C GLU A 302 7.89 -2.05 -5.94
N THR A 303 7.78 -3.28 -5.44
CA THR A 303 7.52 -4.47 -6.27
C THR A 303 6.19 -4.33 -7.04
N LEU A 304 5.15 -3.82 -6.39
CA LEU A 304 3.86 -3.55 -7.04
C LEU A 304 3.97 -2.41 -8.06
N ARG A 305 4.70 -1.34 -7.74
CA ARG A 305 4.95 -0.22 -8.66
C ARG A 305 5.68 -0.67 -9.93
N ARG A 306 6.63 -1.60 -9.84
CA ARG A 306 7.27 -2.19 -11.04
C ARG A 306 6.26 -2.83 -12.00
N ARG A 307 5.16 -3.42 -11.50
CA ARG A 307 4.09 -3.97 -12.35
C ARG A 307 3.38 -2.88 -13.15
N PHE A 308 3.17 -1.70 -12.57
CA PHE A 308 2.64 -0.55 -13.30
C PHE A 308 3.60 -0.08 -14.39
N LEU A 309 4.92 -0.10 -14.15
CA LEU A 309 5.91 0.23 -15.18
C LEU A 309 5.86 -0.77 -16.34
N TYR A 310 5.82 -2.07 -16.06
CA TYR A 310 5.66 -3.10 -17.10
C TYR A 310 4.33 -2.97 -17.85
N ARG A 311 3.23 -2.66 -17.15
CA ARG A 311 1.93 -2.44 -17.78
C ARG A 311 1.97 -1.25 -18.74
N LYS A 312 2.64 -0.16 -18.38
CA LYS A 312 2.83 1.01 -19.25
C LYS A 312 3.61 0.63 -20.51
N ALA A 313 4.76 0.01 -20.35
CA ALA A 313 5.60 -0.44 -21.47
C ALA A 313 4.82 -1.38 -22.41
N ASN A 314 4.01 -2.29 -21.85
CA ASN A 314 3.17 -3.18 -22.65
C ASN A 314 2.05 -2.44 -23.41
N LEU A 315 1.48 -1.36 -22.86
CA LEU A 315 0.50 -0.54 -23.58
C LEU A 315 1.16 0.22 -24.73
N GLU A 316 2.34 0.80 -24.50
CA GLU A 316 3.12 1.50 -25.52
C GLU A 316 3.52 0.55 -26.66
N HIS A 317 4.06 -0.62 -26.33
CA HIS A 317 4.40 -1.64 -27.33
C HIS A 317 3.18 -2.13 -28.11
N LYS A 318 2.02 -2.30 -27.46
CA LYS A 318 0.78 -2.66 -28.16
C LYS A 318 0.37 -1.58 -29.16
N LYS A 319 0.47 -0.31 -28.79
CA LYS A 319 0.22 0.81 -29.70
C LYS A 319 1.11 0.74 -30.93
N GLU A 320 2.41 0.49 -30.74
CA GLU A 320 3.37 0.35 -31.84
C GLU A 320 3.02 -0.83 -32.75
N GLN A 321 2.63 -1.97 -32.17
CA GLN A 321 2.17 -3.14 -32.93
C GLN A 321 0.87 -2.86 -33.70
N ASP A 322 -0.10 -2.18 -33.09
CA ASP A 322 -1.37 -1.83 -33.71
C ASP A 322 -1.15 -0.83 -34.86
N LYS A 323 -0.25 0.15 -34.70
CA LYS A 323 0.17 1.04 -35.80
C LYS A 323 0.89 0.30 -36.93
N ALA A 324 1.83 -0.58 -36.59
CA ALA A 324 2.53 -1.39 -37.60
C ALA A 324 1.57 -2.32 -38.36
N THR A 325 0.64 -2.95 -37.68
CA THR A 325 -0.36 -3.82 -38.32
C THR A 325 -1.39 -3.05 -39.12
N SER A 326 -1.76 -1.82 -38.73
CA SER A 326 -2.58 -0.92 -39.55
C SER A 326 -1.88 -0.57 -40.87
N LEU A 327 -0.58 -0.22 -40.80
CA LEU A 327 0.25 0.12 -41.98
C LEU A 327 0.38 -1.05 -42.97
N PHE A 328 0.56 -2.28 -42.48
CA PHE A 328 0.66 -3.49 -43.31
C PHE A 328 -0.70 -4.16 -43.62
N GLY A 329 -1.77 -3.75 -42.93
CA GLY A 329 -3.06 -4.42 -42.86
C GLY A 329 -4.03 -4.15 -44.00
N ALA A 330 -3.78 -3.14 -44.84
CA ALA A 330 -4.61 -2.90 -46.03
C ALA A 330 -4.49 -4.00 -47.10
N SER A 331 -3.53 -4.94 -46.98
CA SER A 331 -3.34 -6.06 -47.91
C SER A 331 -3.62 -7.45 -47.31
N ALA A 332 -3.53 -7.62 -45.97
CA ALA A 332 -3.43 -8.96 -45.34
C ALA A 332 -4.51 -9.30 -44.27
N THR A 333 -5.33 -8.33 -43.85
CA THR A 333 -6.21 -8.47 -42.66
C THR A 333 -7.32 -9.52 -42.77
N LYS A 334 -7.69 -10.00 -43.96
CA LYS A 334 -8.67 -11.10 -44.10
C LYS A 334 -8.12 -12.51 -43.79
N ARG A 335 -6.80 -12.71 -43.68
CA ARG A 335 -6.21 -14.05 -43.44
C ARG A 335 -5.77 -14.33 -42.00
N ILE A 336 -5.43 -13.29 -41.22
CA ILE A 336 -4.77 -13.49 -39.92
C ILE A 336 -5.77 -13.64 -38.76
N GLN A 337 -6.97 -13.04 -38.85
CA GLN A 337 -8.01 -13.17 -37.80
C GLN A 337 -8.52 -14.61 -37.59
N ARG A 338 -8.31 -15.55 -38.54
CA ARG A 338 -8.66 -16.97 -38.33
C ARG A 338 -7.63 -17.77 -37.53
N ASN A 339 -6.37 -17.33 -37.44
CA ASN A 339 -5.30 -18.09 -36.76
C ASN A 339 -5.07 -17.67 -35.30
N ILE A 340 -5.43 -16.46 -34.91
CA ILE A 340 -5.19 -15.96 -33.54
C ILE A 340 -6.22 -16.51 -32.54
N SER A 341 -7.42 -16.90 -32.99
CA SER A 341 -8.44 -17.56 -32.16
C SER A 341 -8.01 -18.95 -31.64
N ALA A 342 -6.91 -19.51 -32.15
CA ALA A 342 -6.40 -20.82 -31.78
C ALA A 342 -5.33 -20.79 -30.65
N SER A 343 -4.84 -19.62 -30.21
CA SER A 343 -3.80 -19.51 -29.18
C SER A 343 -4.31 -18.96 -27.84
N THR A 344 -5.30 -19.64 -27.26
CA THR A 344 -5.83 -19.36 -25.91
C THR A 344 -4.92 -19.86 -24.77
N SER A 345 -3.60 -19.72 -24.88
CA SER A 345 -2.66 -20.12 -23.82
C SER A 345 -2.31 -19.01 -22.81
N LEU A 346 -2.44 -17.73 -23.20
CA LEU A 346 -2.04 -16.59 -22.34
C LEU A 346 -3.07 -16.20 -21.28
N LYS A 347 -4.37 -16.49 -21.48
CA LYS A 347 -5.42 -16.20 -20.47
C LYS A 347 -5.35 -17.10 -19.23
N LYS A 348 -4.58 -18.20 -19.28
CA LYS A 348 -4.39 -19.13 -18.16
C LYS A 348 -3.37 -18.62 -17.13
N THR A 349 -2.39 -17.80 -17.54
CA THR A 349 -1.34 -17.31 -16.63
C THR A 349 -1.81 -16.15 -15.75
N GLU A 350 -2.70 -15.29 -16.26
CA GLU A 350 -3.30 -14.18 -15.52
C GLU A 350 -4.13 -14.67 -14.32
N LYS A 351 -4.98 -15.68 -14.51
CA LYS A 351 -5.79 -16.29 -13.43
C LYS A 351 -4.98 -17.05 -12.36
N ILE A 352 -3.78 -17.53 -12.70
CA ILE A 352 -2.88 -18.20 -11.74
C ILE A 352 -2.19 -17.15 -10.84
N LEU A 353 -1.86 -15.99 -11.39
CA LEU A 353 -1.26 -14.87 -10.66
C LEU A 353 -2.24 -14.17 -9.71
N ASP A 354 -3.51 -14.03 -10.11
CA ASP A 354 -4.55 -13.45 -9.23
C ASP A 354 -4.83 -14.34 -8.01
N ARG A 355 -4.82 -15.68 -8.18
CA ARG A 355 -4.93 -16.63 -7.06
C ARG A 355 -3.72 -16.61 -6.12
N ALA A 356 -2.53 -16.25 -6.61
CA ALA A 356 -1.37 -16.08 -5.75
C ALA A 356 -1.48 -14.82 -4.87
N LEU A 357 -2.17 -13.77 -5.34
CA LEU A 357 -2.41 -12.53 -4.58
C LEU A 357 -3.38 -12.73 -3.41
N ASP A 358 -4.45 -13.51 -3.59
CA ASP A 358 -5.42 -13.82 -2.52
C ASP A 358 -4.78 -14.59 -1.36
N ASN A 359 -3.81 -15.46 -1.64
CA ASN A 359 -3.08 -16.20 -0.62
C ASN A 359 -2.11 -15.29 0.16
N VAL A 360 -1.49 -14.30 -0.49
CA VAL A 360 -0.60 -13.33 0.16
C VAL A 360 -1.38 -12.35 1.05
N TYR A 361 -2.60 -11.95 0.65
CA TYR A 361 -3.46 -11.10 1.47
C TYR A 361 -3.92 -11.78 2.77
N LYS A 362 -4.20 -13.09 2.71
CA LYS A 362 -4.52 -13.90 3.90
C LYS A 362 -3.34 -14.00 4.87
N ASP A 363 -2.11 -14.12 4.36
CA ASP A 363 -0.91 -14.14 5.21
C ASP A 363 -0.61 -12.78 5.86
N ILE A 364 -0.99 -11.65 5.26
CA ILE A 364 -0.81 -10.32 5.87
C ILE A 364 -1.77 -10.12 7.05
N SER A 365 -2.99 -10.64 6.97
CA SER A 365 -3.98 -10.55 8.05
C SER A 365 -3.65 -11.43 9.27
N SER A 366 -2.76 -12.41 9.11
CA SER A 366 -2.39 -13.38 10.16
C SER A 366 -1.09 -13.03 10.90
N ILE A 367 -0.33 -12.02 10.46
CA ILE A 367 0.86 -11.51 11.16
C ILE A 367 0.40 -10.69 12.38
N ARG A 368 -0.05 -11.39 13.43
CA ARG A 368 -0.19 -10.83 14.76
C ARG A 368 1.19 -10.73 15.39
N LEU A 369 1.60 -9.53 15.78
CA LEU A 369 2.75 -9.35 16.66
C LEU A 369 2.49 -10.18 17.91
N LYS A 370 3.35 -11.17 18.17
CA LYS A 370 3.29 -11.91 19.43
C LYS A 370 3.60 -10.90 20.55
N PRO A 371 2.76 -10.80 21.59
CA PRO A 371 3.10 -10.00 22.75
C PRO A 371 4.42 -10.50 23.31
N ILE A 372 5.37 -9.58 23.51
CA ILE A 372 6.66 -9.87 24.13
C ILE A 372 6.36 -10.10 25.61
N VAL A 373 6.14 -11.36 25.99
CA VAL A 373 5.97 -11.74 27.40
C VAL A 373 7.38 -11.90 27.98
N PHE A 374 7.88 -10.87 28.65
CA PHE A 374 9.06 -11.02 29.50
C PHE A 374 8.69 -11.90 30.68
N LYS A 375 9.23 -13.13 30.70
CA LYS A 375 9.21 -13.96 31.90
C LYS A 375 10.08 -13.27 32.94
N VAL A 376 9.46 -12.61 33.91
CA VAL A 376 10.14 -12.16 35.12
C VAL A 376 10.61 -13.43 35.86
N PRO A 377 11.92 -13.64 36.05
CA PRO A 377 12.39 -14.73 36.90
C PRO A 377 11.89 -14.45 38.32
N LYS A 378 11.17 -15.43 38.89
CA LYS A 378 10.74 -15.42 40.29
C LYS A 378 11.91 -15.65 41.23
#